data_AF-A0A1S3X0A7-F1
#
_entry.id   AF-A0A1S3X0A7-F1
#
_cell.length_a   1.000
_cell.length_b   1.000
_cell.length_c   1.000
_cell.angle_alpha   90.00
_cell.angle_beta   90.00
_cell.angle_gamma   90.00
#
_symmetry.space_group_name_H-M   'P 1'
#
loop_
_entity.id
_entity.type
_entity.pdbx_description
1 polymer ?
#
loop_
_entity_poly.entity_id
_entity_poly.type
_entity_poly.pdbx_seq_one_letter_code
_entity_poly.pdbx_strand_id
1 'polypeptide(L)'
;MIQEADIGVGISGAEGMQAVMASDFAVAQFRFLERLLVVHGHWCYKRIAQMICYFFYKNIAFGLTLFYFEVFAGFSGQSVYNDMYMILFNVLLTSLPVIALGVFEQDVSSEICLQFPALYQQGPKNLFFDWYRIIGWLGNGVYTSLVIFFLNIMFFYDQAFCAEGQTADLTILGTSMFTCIIWAVNCQIALTMSHFTWIQHVFIWGSIAVWYLSLVLYGMILPDYAKYAFRILQEELGPSPIYWCTTLVVTLACILPYLAHIAFQRSFHPMDHHIIQEIKYYKKDVKDERMWKRQQTKARQKTNIGFTARVDAKIRNLKGRLQKKNAQIE
;
A
#
# COMPACT_ATOMS: atom_id res chain seq x y z
N MET A 1 18.69 10.63 27.32
CA MET A 1 18.57 11.41 26.06
C MET A 1 18.30 10.48 24.88
N ILE A 2 19.20 9.56 24.52
CA ILE A 2 18.99 8.66 23.36
C ILE A 2 17.78 7.74 23.58
N GLN A 3 17.63 7.17 24.78
CA GLN A 3 16.47 6.34 25.16
C GLN A 3 15.18 7.15 25.44
N GLU A 4 15.28 8.48 25.55
CA GLU A 4 14.13 9.36 25.80
C GLU A 4 13.56 9.94 24.49
N ALA A 5 14.26 9.74 23.37
CA ALA A 5 13.81 10.18 22.06
C ALA A 5 13.06 9.02 21.37
N ASP A 6 12.08 9.34 20.53
CA ASP A 6 11.32 8.33 19.77
C ASP A 6 12.22 7.47 18.85
N ILE A 7 13.36 8.02 18.43
CA ILE A 7 14.36 7.33 17.62
C ILE A 7 15.74 7.70 18.13
N GLY A 8 16.46 6.71 18.66
CA GLY A 8 17.84 6.84 19.12
C GLY A 8 18.84 6.52 18.01
N VAL A 9 19.73 7.47 17.66
CA VAL A 9 20.84 7.21 16.72
C VAL A 9 22.18 7.39 17.41
N GLY A 10 22.93 6.30 17.56
CA GLY A 10 24.27 6.27 18.13
C GLY A 10 25.36 6.44 17.09
N ILE A 11 26.40 7.22 17.41
CA ILE A 11 27.59 7.36 16.57
C ILE A 11 28.68 6.43 17.09
N SER A 12 29.09 5.47 16.28
CA SER A 12 30.17 4.54 16.61
C SER A 12 31.52 5.24 16.47
N GLY A 13 32.26 5.31 17.58
CA GLY A 13 33.59 5.87 17.67
C GLY A 13 34.47 5.08 18.63
N ALA A 14 35.77 5.42 18.68
CA ALA A 14 36.75 4.72 19.52
C ALA A 14 36.58 5.00 21.03
N GLU A 15 35.86 6.06 21.39
CA GLU A 15 35.79 6.57 22.77
C GLU A 15 34.71 5.90 23.63
N GLY A 16 33.84 5.05 23.05
CA GLY A 16 32.90 4.24 23.82
C GLY A 16 31.69 3.75 23.02
N MET A 17 31.29 2.48 23.24
CA MET A 17 30.15 1.85 22.56
C MET A 17 28.82 1.95 23.33
N GLN A 18 28.81 2.51 24.55
CA GLN A 18 27.63 2.52 25.41
C GLN A 18 26.43 3.25 24.75
N ALA A 19 26.67 4.41 24.13
CA ALA A 19 25.64 5.16 23.43
C ALA A 19 25.10 4.42 22.18
N VAL A 20 25.95 3.62 21.53
CA VAL A 20 25.59 2.82 20.35
C VAL A 20 24.75 1.62 20.77
N MET A 21 25.14 0.92 21.85
CA MET A 21 24.38 -0.22 22.38
C MET A 21 23.01 0.18 22.91
N ALA A 22 22.85 1.43 23.35
CA ALA A 22 21.59 1.99 23.83
C ALA A 22 20.77 2.71 22.73
N SER A 23 21.15 2.60 21.46
CA SER A 23 20.48 3.27 20.33
C SER A 23 19.82 2.29 19.36
N ASP A 24 18.77 2.71 18.66
CA ASP A 24 18.06 1.90 17.66
C ASP A 24 18.90 1.74 16.37
N PHE A 25 19.62 2.80 15.99
CA PHE A 25 20.49 2.80 14.82
C PHE A 25 21.92 3.22 15.18
N ALA A 26 22.89 2.46 14.69
CA ALA A 26 24.32 2.75 14.81
C ALA A 26 24.89 3.27 13.49
N VAL A 27 25.48 4.46 13.48
CA VAL A 27 26.18 5.02 12.30
C VAL A 27 27.63 5.34 12.63
N ALA A 28 28.56 5.14 11.69
CA ALA A 28 29.98 5.42 11.95
C ALA A 28 30.33 6.92 11.95
N GLN A 29 29.59 7.73 11.18
CA GLN A 29 29.86 9.15 11.02
C GLN A 29 28.54 9.93 10.92
N PHE A 30 28.52 11.16 11.44
CA PHE A 30 27.35 12.02 11.40
C PHE A 30 26.82 12.28 9.97
N ARG A 31 27.70 12.30 8.96
CA ARG A 31 27.30 12.47 7.55
C ARG A 31 26.32 11.40 7.06
N PHE A 32 26.35 10.18 7.61
CA PHE A 32 25.42 9.12 7.21
C PHE A 32 23.99 9.33 7.75
N LEU A 33 23.80 10.20 8.75
CA LEU A 33 22.49 10.54 9.28
C LEU A 33 21.58 11.16 8.20
N GLU A 34 22.14 11.97 7.30
CA GLU A 34 21.39 12.57 6.18
C GLU A 34 20.74 11.48 5.31
N ARG A 35 21.52 10.45 4.93
CA ARG A 35 21.01 9.36 4.10
C ARG A 35 20.06 8.44 4.87
N LEU A 36 20.29 8.22 6.16
CA LEU A 36 19.39 7.43 7.00
C LEU A 36 18.00 8.08 7.05
N LEU A 37 17.92 9.38 7.34
CA LEU A 37 16.63 10.07 7.47
C LEU A 37 15.99 10.35 6.10
N VAL A 38 16.69 11.04 5.21
CA VAL A 38 16.10 11.58 3.97
C VAL A 38 15.76 10.49 2.96
N VAL A 39 16.56 9.41 2.91
CA VAL A 39 16.30 8.30 1.98
C VAL A 39 15.50 7.20 2.68
N HIS A 40 16.06 6.58 3.71
CA HIS A 40 15.45 5.40 4.32
C HIS A 40 14.22 5.76 5.15
N GLY A 41 14.27 6.86 5.90
CA GLY A 41 13.10 7.36 6.64
C GLY A 41 11.93 7.72 5.73
N HIS A 42 12.17 8.45 4.64
CA HIS A 42 11.15 8.77 3.63
C HIS A 42 10.53 7.52 3.00
N TRP A 43 11.37 6.58 2.54
CA TRP A 43 10.90 5.34 1.94
C TRP A 43 10.11 4.46 2.92
N CYS A 44 10.62 4.24 4.14
CA CYS A 44 9.94 3.44 5.15
C CYS A 44 8.59 4.04 5.52
N TYR A 45 8.52 5.36 5.74
CA TYR A 45 7.25 6.05 6.03
C TYR A 45 6.23 5.82 4.91
N LYS A 46 6.61 6.05 3.65
CA LYS A 46 5.72 5.90 2.51
C LYS A 46 5.27 4.45 2.31
N ARG A 47 6.20 3.50 2.38
CA ARG A 47 5.95 2.05 2.26
C ARG A 47 4.95 1.58 3.30
N ILE A 48 5.20 1.88 4.58
CA ILE A 48 4.34 1.43 5.68
C ILE A 48 2.97 2.08 5.57
N ALA A 49 2.89 3.39 5.29
CA ALA A 49 1.62 4.08 5.13
C ALA A 49 0.76 3.50 3.99
N GLN A 50 1.36 3.26 2.81
CA GLN A 50 0.67 2.64 1.67
C GLN A 50 0.27 1.20 1.96
N MET A 51 1.16 0.42 2.58
CA MET A 51 0.90 -0.97 2.96
C MET A 51 -0.29 -1.07 3.92
N ILE A 52 -0.34 -0.24 4.97
CA ILE A 52 -1.44 -0.25 5.94
C ILE A 52 -2.76 0.16 5.29
N CYS A 53 -2.76 1.25 4.52
CA CYS A 53 -3.98 1.72 3.84
C CYS A 53 -4.54 0.67 2.88
N TYR A 54 -3.64 0.04 2.12
CA TYR A 54 -4.01 -1.03 1.19
C TYR A 54 -4.47 -2.30 1.93
N PHE A 55 -3.86 -2.62 3.06
CA PHE A 55 -4.28 -3.74 3.91
C PHE A 55 -5.70 -3.54 4.44
N PHE A 56 -6.08 -2.34 4.85
CA PHE A 56 -7.48 -2.05 5.18
C PHE A 56 -8.38 -2.25 3.96
N TYR A 57 -8.06 -1.62 2.84
CA TYR A 57 -8.83 -1.75 1.60
C TYR A 57 -9.11 -3.21 1.23
N LYS A 58 -8.09 -4.08 1.18
CA LYS A 58 -8.27 -5.47 0.73
C LYS A 58 -9.15 -6.28 1.69
N ASN A 59 -9.01 -6.05 3.01
CA ASN A 59 -9.75 -6.79 4.02
C ASN A 59 -11.21 -6.32 4.09
N ILE A 60 -11.47 -5.03 3.94
CA ILE A 60 -12.84 -4.50 3.83
C ILE A 60 -13.49 -4.98 2.54
N ALA A 61 -12.78 -4.93 1.41
CA ALA A 61 -13.29 -5.42 0.13
C ALA A 61 -13.69 -6.91 0.21
N PHE A 62 -12.87 -7.74 0.86
CA PHE A 62 -13.18 -9.15 1.09
C PHE A 62 -14.31 -9.34 2.12
N GLY A 63 -14.17 -8.80 3.32
CA GLY A 63 -15.09 -9.05 4.44
C GLY A 63 -16.52 -8.54 4.20
N LEU A 64 -16.68 -7.41 3.52
CA LEU A 64 -18.02 -6.90 3.22
C LEU A 64 -18.78 -7.74 2.20
N THR A 65 -18.09 -8.45 1.28
CA THR A 65 -18.80 -9.35 0.36
C THR A 65 -19.46 -10.52 1.08
N LEU A 66 -18.83 -11.05 2.14
CA LEU A 66 -19.45 -12.05 3.03
C LEU A 66 -20.65 -11.45 3.76
N PHE A 67 -20.49 -10.23 4.31
CA PHE A 67 -21.57 -9.54 5.01
C PHE A 67 -22.79 -9.30 4.11
N TYR A 68 -22.60 -8.85 2.87
CA TYR A 68 -23.72 -8.66 1.93
C TYR A 68 -24.40 -9.97 1.55
N PHE A 69 -23.63 -11.06 1.42
CA PHE A 69 -24.20 -12.38 1.17
C PHE A 69 -25.04 -12.87 2.35
N GLU A 70 -24.58 -12.71 3.59
CA GLU A 70 -25.36 -13.08 4.78
C GLU A 70 -26.71 -12.34 4.84
N VAL A 71 -26.72 -11.04 4.50
CA VAL A 71 -27.97 -10.27 4.39
C VAL A 71 -28.89 -10.87 3.31
N PHE A 72 -28.33 -11.22 2.15
CA PHE A 72 -29.08 -11.83 1.04
C PHE A 72 -29.62 -13.23 1.38
N ALA A 73 -28.87 -14.01 2.16
CA ALA A 73 -29.25 -15.34 2.63
C ALA A 73 -30.18 -15.33 3.86
N GLY A 74 -30.64 -14.16 4.30
CA GLY A 74 -31.53 -14.02 5.46
C GLY A 74 -30.86 -14.32 6.80
N PHE A 75 -29.56 -14.08 6.92
CA PHE A 75 -28.72 -14.37 8.09
C PHE A 75 -28.74 -15.84 8.53
N SER A 76 -28.75 -16.75 7.55
CA SER A 76 -28.72 -18.20 7.81
C SER A 76 -27.37 -18.71 8.32
N GLY A 77 -26.30 -17.91 8.23
CA GLY A 77 -24.92 -18.32 8.56
C GLY A 77 -24.26 -19.17 7.47
N GLN A 78 -24.84 -19.22 6.28
CA GLN A 78 -24.28 -19.91 5.14
C GLN A 78 -23.19 -19.05 4.49
N SER A 79 -21.96 -19.56 4.42
CA SER A 79 -20.86 -18.88 3.74
C SER A 79 -20.95 -19.05 2.22
N VAL A 80 -20.77 -17.96 1.48
CA VAL A 80 -20.62 -17.96 0.02
C VAL A 80 -19.27 -18.52 -0.43
N TYR A 81 -18.23 -18.38 0.39
CA TYR A 81 -16.89 -18.87 0.08
C TYR A 81 -16.60 -20.19 0.77
N ASN A 82 -15.79 -21.03 0.12
CA ASN A 82 -15.25 -22.22 0.74
C ASN A 82 -14.21 -21.85 1.82
N ASP A 83 -14.20 -22.56 2.94
CA ASP A 83 -13.28 -22.33 4.06
C ASP A 83 -11.81 -22.32 3.66
N MET A 84 -11.42 -23.21 2.74
CA MET A 84 -10.05 -23.28 2.22
C MET A 84 -9.68 -21.98 1.49
N TYR A 85 -10.59 -21.42 0.70
CA TYR A 85 -10.36 -20.18 -0.04
C TYR A 85 -10.18 -19.00 0.93
N MET A 86 -10.99 -18.95 1.99
CA MET A 86 -10.91 -17.89 3.00
C MET A 86 -9.56 -17.88 3.73
N ILE A 87 -9.03 -19.05 4.08
CA ILE A 87 -7.70 -19.18 4.70
C ILE A 87 -6.61 -18.78 3.68
N LEU A 88 -6.72 -19.25 2.44
CA LEU A 88 -5.74 -19.02 1.39
C LEU A 88 -5.63 -17.53 1.00
N PHE A 89 -6.73 -16.79 1.08
CA PHE A 89 -6.83 -15.36 0.72
C PHE A 89 -5.77 -14.51 1.43
N ASN A 90 -5.73 -14.61 2.76
CA ASN A 90 -4.86 -13.75 3.58
C ASN A 90 -3.42 -14.27 3.67
N VAL A 91 -3.21 -15.58 3.62
CA VAL A 91 -1.89 -16.17 3.85
C VAL A 91 -1.03 -16.19 2.59
N LEU A 92 -1.58 -16.59 1.44
CA LEU A 92 -0.79 -16.81 0.22
C LEU A 92 -1.15 -15.87 -0.93
N LEU A 93 -2.45 -15.61 -1.17
CA LEU A 93 -2.89 -14.92 -2.40
C LEU A 93 -2.72 -13.41 -2.34
N THR A 94 -2.83 -12.80 -1.16
CA THR A 94 -2.81 -11.34 -1.06
C THR A 94 -1.72 -10.78 -0.15
N SER A 95 -1.00 -11.62 0.60
CA SER A 95 0.09 -11.18 1.48
C SER A 95 1.36 -10.84 0.69
N LEU A 96 1.76 -11.70 -0.26
CA LEU A 96 3.02 -11.54 -0.99
C LEU A 96 3.09 -10.23 -1.80
N PRO A 97 2.05 -9.82 -2.56
CA PRO A 97 2.04 -8.52 -3.22
C PRO A 97 2.12 -7.34 -2.23
N VAL A 98 1.47 -7.46 -1.06
CA VAL A 98 1.47 -6.42 -0.02
C VAL A 98 2.84 -6.29 0.63
N ILE A 99 3.51 -7.41 0.90
CA ILE A 99 4.89 -7.41 1.39
C ILE A 99 5.82 -6.80 0.34
N ALA A 100 5.61 -7.13 -0.94
CA ALA A 100 6.40 -6.56 -2.03
C ALA A 100 6.28 -5.04 -2.10
N LEU A 101 5.06 -4.50 -1.93
CA LEU A 101 4.81 -3.07 -1.79
C LEU A 101 5.50 -2.48 -0.54
N GLY A 102 5.41 -3.17 0.60
CA GLY A 102 6.01 -2.72 1.86
C GLY A 102 7.55 -2.70 1.87
N VAL A 103 8.21 -3.52 1.04
CA VAL A 103 9.67 -3.70 1.06
C VAL A 103 10.37 -3.04 -0.13
N PHE A 104 9.88 -3.29 -1.35
CA PHE A 104 10.60 -2.94 -2.58
C PHE A 104 10.15 -1.63 -3.21
N GLU A 105 9.07 -1.03 -2.74
CA GLU A 105 8.53 0.19 -3.32
C GLU A 105 9.49 1.37 -3.19
N GLN A 106 9.70 2.09 -4.28
CA GLN A 106 10.55 3.27 -4.32
C GLN A 106 9.85 4.32 -5.17
N ASP A 107 9.48 5.43 -4.57
CA ASP A 107 8.83 6.50 -5.33
C ASP A 107 9.83 7.31 -6.15
N VAL A 108 11.00 7.57 -5.56
CA VAL A 108 12.10 8.29 -6.20
C VAL A 108 13.41 7.62 -5.79
N SER A 109 14.38 7.55 -6.72
CA SER A 109 15.72 6.98 -6.44
C SER A 109 16.45 7.71 -5.32
N SER A 110 17.34 6.98 -4.62
CA SER A 110 18.06 7.51 -3.44
C SER A 110 18.87 8.77 -3.71
N GLU A 111 19.47 8.90 -4.91
CA GLU A 111 20.25 10.06 -5.30
C GLU A 111 19.39 11.32 -5.39
N ILE A 112 18.18 11.19 -5.92
CA ILE A 112 17.26 12.31 -6.07
C ILE A 112 16.70 12.71 -4.70
N CYS A 113 16.43 11.77 -3.80
CA CYS A 113 16.04 12.09 -2.42
C CYS A 113 17.10 12.97 -1.73
N LEU A 114 18.40 12.68 -1.91
CA LEU A 114 19.49 13.51 -1.37
C LEU A 114 19.65 14.87 -2.08
N GLN A 115 19.27 14.95 -3.37
CA GLN A 115 19.22 16.22 -4.08
C GLN A 115 18.05 17.10 -3.59
N PHE A 116 16.90 16.50 -3.30
CA PHE A 116 15.65 17.17 -2.90
C PHE A 116 15.20 16.78 -1.48
N PRO A 117 15.90 17.25 -0.43
CA PRO A 117 15.56 16.90 0.96
C PRO A 117 14.18 17.42 1.40
N ALA A 118 13.58 18.35 0.66
CA ALA A 118 12.20 18.80 0.89
C ALA A 118 11.17 17.65 0.81
N LEU A 119 11.45 16.57 0.07
CA LEU A 119 10.61 15.38 0.03
C LEU A 119 10.40 14.76 1.42
N TYR A 120 11.41 14.83 2.29
CA TYR A 120 11.32 14.33 3.65
C TYR A 120 10.23 15.04 4.47
N GLN A 121 9.90 16.30 4.15
CA GLN A 121 8.86 17.06 4.85
C GLN A 121 7.46 16.44 4.70
N GLN A 122 7.26 15.51 3.77
CA GLN A 122 6.01 14.79 3.60
C GLN A 122 5.70 13.85 4.78
N GLY A 123 6.74 13.31 5.42
CA GLY A 123 6.62 12.46 6.61
C GLY A 123 6.12 13.20 7.84
N PRO A 124 6.83 14.24 8.35
CA PRO A 124 6.40 15.03 9.49
C PRO A 124 5.04 15.71 9.32
N LYS A 125 4.62 16.00 8.07
CA LYS A 125 3.28 16.53 7.75
C LYS A 125 2.19 15.46 7.64
N ASN A 126 2.53 14.19 7.85
CA ASN A 126 1.63 13.04 7.77
C ASN A 126 0.82 12.90 6.48
N LEU A 127 1.35 13.35 5.33
CA LEU A 127 0.59 13.42 4.08
C LEU A 127 0.12 12.06 3.54
N PHE A 128 0.79 10.96 3.89
CA PHE A 128 0.46 9.62 3.41
C PHE A 128 -0.38 8.80 4.39
N PHE A 129 -0.47 9.24 5.65
CA PHE A 129 -1.18 8.55 6.73
C PHE A 129 -2.10 9.51 7.48
N ASP A 130 -2.82 10.33 6.72
CA ASP A 130 -3.84 11.23 7.25
C ASP A 130 -5.21 10.53 7.28
N TRP A 131 -6.09 10.95 8.20
CA TRP A 131 -7.39 10.34 8.42
C TRP A 131 -8.27 10.38 7.17
N TYR A 132 -8.23 11.48 6.42
CA TYR A 132 -8.93 11.61 5.14
C TYR A 132 -8.50 10.55 4.12
N ARG A 133 -7.21 10.21 4.11
CA ARG A 133 -6.68 9.20 3.18
C ARG A 133 -7.06 7.79 3.62
N ILE A 134 -7.02 7.52 4.92
CA ILE A 134 -7.47 6.24 5.49
C ILE A 134 -8.96 6.02 5.18
N ILE A 135 -9.81 7.03 5.41
CA ILE A 135 -11.23 6.97 5.05
C ILE A 135 -11.41 6.80 3.54
N GLY A 136 -10.62 7.48 2.71
CA GLY A 136 -10.67 7.31 1.26
C GLY A 136 -10.40 5.87 0.81
N TRP A 137 -9.40 5.22 1.41
CA TRP A 137 -9.11 3.80 1.16
C TRP A 137 -10.19 2.86 1.69
N LEU A 138 -10.74 3.15 2.88
CA LEU A 138 -11.88 2.42 3.44
C LEU A 138 -13.10 2.52 2.51
N GLY A 139 -13.46 3.72 2.08
CA GLY A 139 -14.56 3.98 1.15
C GLY A 139 -14.35 3.29 -0.21
N ASN A 140 -13.12 3.26 -0.72
CA ASN A 140 -12.80 2.49 -1.93
C ASN A 140 -12.99 0.98 -1.72
N GLY A 141 -12.71 0.46 -0.53
CA GLY A 141 -12.96 -0.93 -0.16
C GLY A 141 -14.45 -1.25 -0.11
N VAL A 142 -15.26 -0.36 0.47
CA VAL A 142 -16.73 -0.46 0.46
C VAL A 142 -17.26 -0.47 -0.97
N TYR A 143 -16.84 0.49 -1.80
CA TYR A 143 -17.23 0.54 -3.22
C TYR A 143 -16.87 -0.75 -3.95
N THR A 144 -15.63 -1.23 -3.79
CA THR A 144 -15.15 -2.45 -4.45
C THR A 144 -15.97 -3.68 -4.04
N SER A 145 -16.25 -3.84 -2.74
CA SER A 145 -17.09 -4.96 -2.26
C SER A 145 -18.53 -4.91 -2.79
N LEU A 146 -19.15 -3.72 -2.86
CA LEU A 146 -20.49 -3.53 -3.43
C LEU A 146 -20.51 -3.91 -4.90
N VAL A 147 -19.55 -3.41 -5.69
CA VAL A 147 -19.46 -3.70 -7.12
C VAL A 147 -19.28 -5.19 -7.36
N ILE A 148 -18.37 -5.84 -6.62
CA ILE A 148 -18.15 -7.29 -6.75
C ILE A 148 -19.42 -8.06 -6.41
N PHE A 149 -20.06 -7.77 -5.29
CA PHE A 149 -21.25 -8.48 -4.86
C PHE A 149 -22.42 -8.30 -5.85
N PHE A 150 -22.82 -7.06 -6.10
CA PHE A 150 -24.01 -6.78 -6.91
C PHE A 150 -23.84 -7.16 -8.38
N LEU A 151 -22.67 -6.94 -8.99
CA LEU A 151 -22.46 -7.33 -10.38
C LEU A 151 -22.43 -8.84 -10.54
N ASN A 152 -21.78 -9.59 -9.64
CA ASN A 152 -21.82 -11.05 -9.72
C ASN A 152 -23.25 -11.58 -9.56
N ILE A 153 -24.00 -11.10 -8.57
CA ILE A 153 -25.42 -11.49 -8.43
C ILE A 153 -26.20 -11.15 -9.71
N MET A 154 -26.03 -9.95 -10.29
CA MET A 154 -26.72 -9.55 -11.51
C MET A 154 -26.40 -10.45 -12.72
N PHE A 155 -25.15 -10.88 -12.89
CA PHE A 155 -24.76 -11.76 -13.99
C PHE A 155 -25.24 -13.19 -13.82
N PHE A 156 -25.31 -13.70 -12.58
CA PHE A 156 -25.57 -15.11 -12.30
C PHE A 156 -27.01 -15.44 -11.87
N TYR A 157 -27.85 -14.46 -11.51
CA TYR A 157 -29.17 -14.70 -10.91
C TYR A 157 -30.23 -15.27 -11.88
N ASP A 158 -30.22 -14.87 -13.16
CA ASP A 158 -31.31 -15.22 -14.11
C ASP A 158 -30.80 -15.76 -15.46
N GLN A 159 -29.48 -16.02 -15.58
CA GLN A 159 -28.87 -16.50 -16.83
C GLN A 159 -28.50 -17.98 -16.77
N ALA A 160 -28.74 -18.67 -17.89
CA ALA A 160 -28.18 -19.99 -18.11
C ALA A 160 -26.65 -19.89 -18.14
N PHE A 161 -26.00 -20.53 -17.17
CA PHE A 161 -24.56 -20.44 -16.98
C PHE A 161 -23.77 -21.29 -17.98
N CYS A 162 -24.35 -22.43 -18.38
CA CYS A 162 -23.79 -23.35 -19.37
C CYS A 162 -24.67 -23.42 -20.63
N ALA A 163 -24.07 -23.84 -21.75
CA ALA A 163 -24.78 -24.07 -23.01
C ALA A 163 -25.93 -25.11 -22.90
N GLU A 164 -25.90 -25.93 -21.85
CA GLU A 164 -26.91 -26.94 -21.53
C GLU A 164 -28.10 -26.38 -20.73
N GLY A 165 -28.11 -25.07 -20.40
CA GLY A 165 -29.24 -24.40 -19.75
C GLY A 165 -29.25 -24.48 -18.22
N GLN A 166 -28.21 -25.00 -17.58
CA GLN A 166 -28.11 -25.11 -16.12
C GLN A 166 -27.88 -23.73 -15.48
N THR A 167 -28.54 -23.49 -14.35
CA THR A 167 -28.39 -22.29 -13.52
C THR A 167 -27.16 -22.38 -12.62
N ALA A 168 -26.58 -21.24 -12.26
CA ALA A 168 -25.40 -21.22 -11.40
C ALA A 168 -25.74 -21.64 -9.95
N ASP A 169 -25.05 -22.65 -9.44
CA ASP A 169 -25.11 -23.03 -8.02
C ASP A 169 -24.29 -22.06 -7.15
N LEU A 170 -24.51 -22.09 -5.83
CA LEU A 170 -23.81 -21.25 -4.86
C LEU A 170 -22.29 -21.39 -4.98
N THR A 171 -21.78 -22.60 -5.24
CA THR A 171 -20.33 -22.83 -5.35
C THR A 171 -19.73 -22.12 -6.58
N ILE A 172 -20.47 -22.04 -7.68
CA ILE A 172 -20.07 -21.33 -8.91
C ILE A 172 -20.07 -19.82 -8.65
N LEU A 173 -21.14 -19.31 -8.03
CA LEU A 173 -21.26 -17.91 -7.64
C LEU A 173 -20.13 -17.51 -6.67
N GLY A 174 -19.87 -18.31 -5.64
CA GLY A 174 -18.83 -18.03 -4.67
C GLY A 174 -17.43 -18.07 -5.25
N THR A 175 -17.14 -19.04 -6.11
CA THR A 175 -15.83 -19.17 -6.76
C THR A 175 -15.58 -18.04 -7.77
N SER A 176 -16.63 -17.61 -8.49
CA SER A 176 -16.55 -16.49 -9.43
C SER A 176 -16.39 -15.14 -8.72
N MET A 177 -17.17 -14.89 -7.66
CA MET A 177 -17.00 -13.72 -6.80
C MET A 177 -15.59 -13.65 -6.20
N PHE A 178 -15.08 -14.76 -5.69
CA PHE A 178 -13.74 -14.81 -5.10
C PHE A 178 -12.63 -14.57 -6.14
N THR A 179 -12.80 -15.09 -7.36
CA THR A 179 -11.92 -14.77 -8.49
C THR A 179 -11.92 -13.26 -8.77
N CYS A 180 -13.09 -12.63 -8.80
CA CYS A 180 -13.22 -11.18 -9.01
C CYS A 180 -12.49 -10.39 -7.91
N ILE A 181 -12.57 -10.81 -6.65
CA ILE A 181 -11.84 -10.15 -5.55
C ILE A 181 -10.35 -10.24 -5.76
N ILE A 182 -9.82 -11.41 -6.11
CA ILE A 182 -8.38 -11.61 -6.31
C ILE A 182 -7.88 -10.72 -7.45
N TRP A 183 -8.58 -10.68 -8.57
CA TRP A 183 -8.22 -9.82 -9.69
C TRP A 183 -8.31 -8.33 -9.32
N ALA A 184 -9.43 -7.88 -8.73
CA ALA A 184 -9.62 -6.50 -8.33
C ALA A 184 -8.53 -6.02 -7.35
N VAL A 185 -8.21 -6.82 -6.33
CA VAL A 185 -7.18 -6.52 -5.33
C VAL A 185 -5.79 -6.51 -5.99
N ASN A 186 -5.41 -7.54 -6.75
CA ASN A 186 -4.08 -7.59 -7.38
C ASN A 186 -3.86 -6.50 -8.44
N CYS A 187 -4.88 -6.13 -9.20
CA CYS A 187 -4.78 -5.01 -10.14
C CYS A 187 -4.77 -3.66 -9.41
N GLN A 188 -5.51 -3.51 -8.31
CA GLN A 188 -5.49 -2.29 -7.49
C GLN A 188 -4.09 -2.03 -6.91
N ILE A 189 -3.40 -3.07 -6.40
CA ILE A 189 -2.04 -2.88 -5.88
C ILE A 189 -1.05 -2.56 -6.99
N ALA A 190 -1.20 -3.18 -8.17
CA ALA A 190 -0.36 -2.89 -9.33
C ALA A 190 -0.43 -1.40 -9.72
N LEU A 191 -1.63 -0.80 -9.68
CA LEU A 191 -1.83 0.63 -9.95
C LEU A 191 -1.34 1.55 -8.83
N THR A 192 -1.20 1.02 -7.61
CA THR A 192 -0.72 1.80 -6.46
C THR A 192 0.81 1.89 -6.44
N MET A 193 1.50 0.90 -7.03
CA MET A 193 2.95 0.87 -7.15
C MET A 193 3.45 1.94 -8.12
N SER A 194 4.45 2.73 -7.69
CA SER A 194 5.11 3.74 -8.52
C SER A 194 6.31 3.18 -9.27
N HIS A 195 7.02 2.21 -8.69
CA HIS A 195 8.19 1.58 -9.30
C HIS A 195 7.94 0.09 -9.47
N PHE A 196 7.71 -0.34 -10.71
CA PHE A 196 7.25 -1.68 -11.04
C PHE A 196 8.41 -2.59 -11.49
N THR A 197 9.04 -3.23 -10.51
CA THR A 197 10.15 -4.18 -10.68
C THR A 197 9.67 -5.56 -11.13
N TRP A 198 10.60 -6.37 -11.64
CA TRP A 198 10.33 -7.77 -11.98
C TRP A 198 9.83 -8.60 -10.78
N ILE A 199 10.32 -8.30 -9.57
CA ILE A 199 9.90 -8.99 -8.33
C ILE A 199 8.41 -8.77 -8.06
N GLN A 200 7.95 -7.51 -8.18
CA GLN A 200 6.53 -7.18 -8.00
C GLN A 200 5.65 -7.82 -9.08
N HIS A 201 6.12 -7.90 -10.33
CA HIS A 201 5.40 -8.64 -11.37
C HIS A 201 5.24 -10.12 -10.99
N VAL A 202 6.33 -10.76 -10.54
CA VAL A 202 6.30 -12.18 -10.14
C VAL A 202 5.34 -12.39 -8.97
N PHE A 203 5.28 -11.49 -7.99
CA PHE A 203 4.35 -11.67 -6.87
C PHE A 203 2.89 -11.40 -7.24
N ILE A 204 2.60 -10.43 -8.11
CA ILE A 204 1.23 -10.12 -8.54
C ILE A 204 0.69 -11.17 -9.53
N TRP A 205 1.46 -11.53 -10.55
CA TRP A 205 1.04 -12.57 -11.49
C TRP A 205 1.13 -13.96 -10.86
N GLY A 206 2.10 -14.18 -9.98
CA GLY A 206 2.25 -15.39 -9.20
C GLY A 206 1.07 -15.61 -8.26
N SER A 207 0.52 -14.58 -7.62
CA SER A 207 -0.67 -14.74 -6.77
C SER A 207 -1.90 -15.15 -7.57
N ILE A 208 -2.11 -14.56 -8.75
CA ILE A 208 -3.20 -14.93 -9.68
C ILE A 208 -3.00 -16.37 -10.18
N ALA A 209 -1.77 -16.73 -10.55
CA ALA A 209 -1.46 -18.09 -10.98
C ALA A 209 -1.66 -19.12 -9.85
N VAL A 210 -1.25 -18.80 -8.62
CA VAL A 210 -1.48 -19.64 -7.43
C VAL A 210 -2.97 -19.79 -7.15
N TRP A 211 -3.80 -18.76 -7.40
CA TRP A 211 -5.26 -18.90 -7.29
C TRP A 211 -5.81 -19.97 -8.25
N TYR A 212 -5.52 -19.87 -9.54
CA TYR A 212 -5.98 -20.88 -10.50
C TYR A 212 -5.37 -22.26 -10.23
N LEU A 213 -4.10 -22.33 -9.82
CA LEU A 213 -3.48 -23.57 -9.41
C LEU A 213 -4.20 -24.19 -8.19
N SER A 214 -4.58 -23.37 -7.22
CA SER A 214 -5.30 -23.84 -6.03
C SER A 214 -6.68 -24.39 -6.38
N LEU A 215 -7.40 -23.79 -7.35
CA LEU A 215 -8.66 -24.33 -7.87
C LEU A 215 -8.46 -25.70 -8.55
N VAL A 216 -7.41 -25.85 -9.37
CA VAL A 216 -7.11 -27.14 -10.03
C VAL A 216 -6.74 -28.21 -9.00
N LEU A 217 -5.85 -27.87 -8.06
CA LEU A 217 -5.40 -28.81 -7.03
C LEU A 217 -6.55 -29.23 -6.11
N TYR A 218 -7.39 -28.28 -5.69
CA TYR A 218 -8.56 -28.58 -4.87
C TYR A 218 -9.57 -29.47 -5.61
N GLY A 219 -9.75 -29.24 -6.92
CA GLY A 219 -10.57 -30.10 -7.78
C GLY A 219 -9.99 -31.50 -8.06
N MET A 220 -8.71 -31.75 -7.76
CA MET A 220 -8.07 -33.07 -7.87
C MET A 220 -8.11 -33.87 -6.56
N ILE A 221 -8.42 -33.23 -5.43
CA ILE A 221 -8.52 -33.91 -4.12
C ILE A 221 -9.76 -34.82 -4.11
N LEU A 222 -9.65 -35.96 -3.40
CA LEU A 222 -10.67 -37.01 -3.32
C LEU A 222 -12.09 -36.46 -3.09
N PRO A 223 -13.11 -36.98 -3.80
CA PRO A 223 -14.48 -36.46 -3.79
C PRO A 223 -15.15 -36.48 -2.40
N ASP A 224 -14.69 -37.34 -1.48
CA ASP A 224 -15.22 -37.41 -0.10
C ASP A 224 -14.99 -36.13 0.71
N TYR A 225 -13.89 -35.41 0.44
CA TYR A 225 -13.57 -34.13 1.09
C TYR A 225 -14.06 -32.93 0.27
N ALA A 226 -14.14 -33.08 -1.05
CA ALA A 226 -14.44 -31.98 -1.98
C ALA A 226 -15.93 -31.86 -2.36
N LYS A 227 -16.86 -32.62 -1.74
CA LYS A 227 -18.31 -32.81 -2.00
C LYS A 227 -19.05 -31.91 -3.03
N TYR A 228 -18.79 -30.61 -3.09
CA TYR A 228 -19.47 -29.63 -3.99
C TYR A 228 -18.53 -28.82 -4.90
N ALA A 229 -17.22 -29.09 -4.91
CA ALA A 229 -16.19 -28.31 -5.59
C ALA A 229 -15.22 -29.19 -6.42
N PHE A 230 -15.60 -30.44 -6.68
CA PHE A 230 -14.83 -31.34 -7.53
C PHE A 230 -14.77 -30.76 -8.95
N ARG A 231 -13.55 -30.53 -9.46
CA ARG A 231 -13.27 -30.03 -10.83
C ARG A 231 -14.05 -28.80 -11.31
N ILE A 232 -14.50 -27.95 -10.38
CA ILE A 232 -15.35 -26.80 -10.70
C ILE A 232 -14.76 -25.86 -11.77
N LEU A 233 -13.44 -25.65 -11.77
CA LEU A 233 -12.77 -24.83 -12.78
C LEU A 233 -12.74 -25.49 -14.16
N GLN A 234 -12.57 -26.81 -14.23
CA GLN A 234 -12.40 -27.51 -15.50
C GLN A 234 -13.74 -27.83 -16.17
N GLU A 235 -14.74 -28.20 -15.37
CA GLU A 235 -16.01 -28.71 -15.87
C GLU A 235 -17.07 -27.60 -16.01
N GLU A 236 -17.06 -26.60 -15.11
CA GLU A 236 -18.12 -25.60 -15.06
C GLU A 236 -17.64 -24.18 -15.40
N LEU A 237 -16.63 -23.64 -14.69
CA LEU A 237 -16.22 -22.23 -14.87
C LEU A 237 -15.37 -21.99 -16.11
N GLY A 238 -14.41 -22.87 -16.42
CA GLY A 238 -13.48 -22.71 -17.52
C GLY A 238 -14.16 -22.66 -18.90
N PRO A 239 -15.09 -23.59 -19.20
CA PRO A 239 -15.82 -23.60 -20.46
C PRO A 239 -16.79 -22.42 -20.63
N SER A 240 -17.30 -21.85 -19.54
CA SER A 240 -18.31 -20.78 -19.59
C SER A 240 -17.67 -19.42 -19.94
N PRO A 241 -18.03 -18.78 -21.08
CA PRO A 241 -17.54 -17.45 -21.42
C PRO A 241 -18.00 -16.37 -20.43
N ILE A 242 -19.15 -16.60 -19.78
CA ILE A 242 -19.75 -15.66 -18.82
C ILE A 242 -18.80 -15.45 -17.65
N TYR A 243 -18.17 -16.51 -17.14
CA TYR A 243 -17.20 -16.42 -16.04
C TYR A 243 -16.03 -15.46 -16.35
N TRP A 244 -15.42 -15.59 -17.53
CA TRP A 244 -14.30 -14.76 -17.94
C TRP A 244 -14.72 -13.30 -18.20
N CYS A 245 -15.87 -13.10 -18.84
CA CYS A 245 -16.42 -11.77 -19.08
C CYS A 245 -16.78 -11.07 -17.77
N THR A 246 -17.46 -11.75 -16.84
CA THR A 246 -17.79 -11.23 -15.52
C THR A 246 -16.52 -10.87 -14.76
N THR A 247 -15.51 -11.75 -14.74
CA THR A 247 -14.23 -11.45 -14.07
C THR A 247 -13.60 -10.17 -14.61
N LEU A 248 -13.56 -10.01 -15.94
CA LEU A 248 -12.99 -8.82 -16.58
C LEU A 248 -13.81 -7.55 -16.29
N VAL A 249 -15.13 -7.60 -16.49
CA VAL A 249 -16.03 -6.44 -16.32
C VAL A 249 -16.04 -5.97 -14.87
N VAL A 250 -16.15 -6.90 -13.91
CA VAL A 250 -16.14 -6.58 -12.48
C VAL A 250 -14.80 -5.97 -12.09
N THR A 251 -13.68 -6.58 -12.51
CA THR A 251 -12.34 -6.07 -12.22
C THR A 251 -12.15 -4.65 -12.76
N LEU A 252 -12.56 -4.38 -14.00
CA LEU A 252 -12.51 -3.04 -14.57
C LEU A 252 -13.40 -2.04 -13.80
N ALA A 253 -14.63 -2.43 -13.46
CA ALA A 253 -15.55 -1.58 -12.71
C ALA A 253 -15.03 -1.18 -11.32
N CYS A 254 -14.29 -2.08 -10.65
CA CYS A 254 -13.64 -1.80 -9.37
C CYS A 254 -12.47 -0.81 -9.51
N ILE A 255 -11.67 -0.97 -10.56
CA ILE A 255 -10.42 -0.22 -10.74
C ILE A 255 -10.62 1.19 -11.30
N LEU A 256 -11.60 1.35 -12.19
CA LEU A 256 -11.82 2.57 -12.95
C LEU A 256 -11.90 3.85 -12.09
N PRO A 257 -12.65 3.87 -10.96
CA PRO A 257 -12.73 5.07 -10.12
C PRO A 257 -11.38 5.45 -9.50
N TYR A 258 -10.59 4.46 -9.09
CA TYR A 258 -9.27 4.72 -8.52
C TYR A 258 -8.30 5.26 -9.58
N LEU A 259 -8.33 4.68 -10.78
CA LEU A 259 -7.54 5.16 -11.91
C LEU A 259 -7.91 6.60 -12.28
N ALA A 260 -9.21 6.90 -12.35
CA ALA A 260 -9.72 8.23 -12.61
C ALA A 260 -9.27 9.23 -11.52
N HIS A 261 -9.34 8.83 -10.25
CA HIS A 261 -8.87 9.64 -9.13
C HIS A 261 -7.36 9.97 -9.24
N ILE A 262 -6.51 8.97 -9.50
CA ILE A 262 -5.06 9.20 -9.67
C ILE A 262 -4.79 10.10 -10.88
N ALA A 263 -5.45 9.85 -12.01
CA ALA A 263 -5.28 10.65 -13.22
C ALA A 263 -5.68 12.11 -12.98
N PHE A 264 -6.80 12.34 -12.30
CA PHE A 264 -7.27 13.67 -11.91
C PHE A 264 -6.28 14.35 -10.95
N GLN A 265 -5.87 13.66 -9.88
CA GLN A 265 -4.91 14.19 -8.92
C GLN A 265 -3.59 14.58 -9.60
N ARG A 266 -3.06 13.71 -10.47
CA ARG A 266 -1.79 13.97 -11.15
C ARG A 266 -1.88 15.11 -12.16
N SER A 267 -3.03 15.32 -12.79
CA SER A 267 -3.23 16.37 -13.80
C SER A 267 -3.45 17.75 -13.18
N PHE A 268 -4.25 17.84 -12.10
CA PHE A 268 -4.67 19.12 -11.53
C PHE A 268 -3.88 19.51 -10.28
N HIS A 269 -3.51 18.54 -9.43
CA HIS A 269 -2.85 18.79 -8.15
C HIS A 269 -1.70 17.77 -7.90
N PRO A 270 -0.63 17.81 -8.73
CA PRO A 270 0.47 16.88 -8.60
C PRO A 270 1.26 17.10 -7.30
N MET A 271 1.63 16.00 -6.64
CA MET A 271 2.51 16.01 -5.48
C MET A 271 3.97 16.20 -5.91
N ASP A 272 4.85 16.65 -5.01
CA ASP A 272 6.26 16.93 -5.33
C ASP A 272 6.97 15.74 -6.00
N HIS A 273 6.69 14.52 -5.55
CA HIS A 273 7.28 13.31 -6.12
C HIS A 273 6.76 13.02 -7.54
N HIS A 274 5.50 13.34 -7.85
CA HIS A 274 4.97 13.22 -9.23
C HIS A 274 5.70 14.18 -10.18
N ILE A 275 5.91 15.44 -9.74
CA ILE A 275 6.62 16.45 -10.52
C ILE A 275 8.06 16.00 -10.80
N ILE A 276 8.75 15.48 -9.78
CA ILE A 276 10.12 14.98 -9.92
C ILE A 276 10.18 13.78 -10.88
N GLN A 277 9.24 12.83 -10.77
CA GLN A 277 9.13 11.70 -11.69
C GLN A 277 8.92 12.17 -13.13
N GLU A 278 8.08 13.17 -13.36
CA GLU A 278 7.83 13.73 -14.70
C GLU A 278 9.05 14.44 -15.27
N ILE A 279 9.75 15.25 -14.47
CA ILE A 279 10.98 15.92 -14.89
C ILE A 279 12.02 14.88 -15.35
N LYS A 280 12.17 13.78 -14.59
CA LYS A 280 13.08 12.69 -14.92
C LYS A 280 12.64 11.91 -16.15
N TYR A 281 11.34 11.60 -16.26
CA TYR A 281 10.79 10.89 -17.42
C TYR A 281 11.02 11.65 -18.73
N TYR A 282 10.79 12.98 -18.73
CA TYR A 282 11.03 13.84 -19.89
C TYR A 282 12.50 14.24 -20.09
N LYS A 283 13.42 13.75 -19.25
CA LYS A 283 14.85 14.11 -19.22
C LYS A 283 15.07 15.63 -19.17
N LYS A 284 14.15 16.36 -18.52
CA LYS A 284 14.23 17.82 -18.38
C LYS A 284 15.33 18.25 -17.41
N ASP A 285 15.71 17.37 -16.50
CA ASP A 285 16.87 17.53 -15.62
C ASP A 285 18.19 17.67 -16.40
N VAL A 286 18.34 16.93 -17.50
CA VAL A 286 19.51 17.00 -18.38
C VAL A 286 19.39 18.15 -19.38
N LYS A 287 18.20 18.38 -19.95
CA LYS A 287 17.98 19.44 -20.94
C LYS A 287 18.06 20.85 -20.34
N ASP A 288 17.61 21.04 -19.11
CA ASP A 288 17.63 22.32 -18.40
C ASP A 288 18.22 22.15 -16.99
N GLU A 289 19.54 21.99 -16.96
CA GLU A 289 20.28 21.88 -15.69
C GLU A 289 20.12 23.11 -14.79
N ARG A 290 19.90 24.30 -15.37
CA ARG A 290 19.75 25.54 -14.61
C ARG A 290 18.47 25.51 -13.80
N MET A 291 17.37 25.09 -14.41
CA MET A 291 16.11 24.85 -13.70
C MET A 291 16.27 23.80 -12.60
N TRP A 292 16.94 22.67 -12.90
CA TRP A 292 17.17 21.60 -11.93
C TRP A 292 17.96 22.08 -10.70
N LYS A 293 19.10 22.77 -10.92
CA LYS A 293 19.92 23.37 -9.84
C LYS A 293 19.16 24.41 -9.03
N ARG A 294 18.33 25.23 -9.69
CA ARG A 294 17.47 26.21 -9.01
C ARG A 294 16.46 25.53 -8.09
N GLN A 295 15.80 24.47 -8.55
CA GLN A 295 14.84 23.72 -7.72
C GLN A 295 15.53 22.98 -6.58
N GLN A 296 16.70 22.39 -6.83
CA GLN A 296 17.53 21.77 -5.81
C GLN A 296 17.90 22.76 -4.69
N THR A 297 18.28 23.98 -5.07
CA THR A 297 18.62 25.05 -4.13
C THR A 297 17.40 25.49 -3.31
N LYS A 298 16.23 25.60 -3.94
CA LYS A 298 14.96 25.88 -3.25
C LYS A 298 14.58 24.77 -2.26
N ALA A 299 14.72 23.50 -2.65
CA ALA A 299 14.44 22.36 -1.79
C ALA A 299 15.35 22.30 -0.54
N ARG A 300 16.52 22.92 -0.61
CA ARG A 300 17.48 23.06 0.50
C ARG A 300 17.30 24.36 1.31
N GLN A 301 16.26 25.16 1.07
CA GLN A 301 16.04 26.38 1.84
C GLN A 301 16.05 26.06 3.33
N LYS A 302 16.89 26.80 4.07
CA LYS A 302 17.11 26.62 5.50
C LYS A 302 15.77 26.70 6.22
N THR A 303 15.37 25.58 6.82
CA THR A 303 14.36 25.63 7.86
C THR A 303 14.94 26.47 9.00
N ASN A 304 14.21 27.50 9.44
CA ASN A 304 14.65 28.38 10.54
C ASN A 304 14.80 27.61 11.88
N ILE A 305 14.42 26.33 11.93
CA ILE A 305 14.45 25.45 13.10
C ILE A 305 15.81 25.51 13.84
N GLY A 306 16.93 25.48 13.12
CA GLY A 306 18.26 25.57 13.74
C GLY A 306 18.61 26.96 14.29
N PHE A 307 18.03 28.01 13.71
CA PHE A 307 18.19 29.38 14.21
C PHE A 307 17.32 29.59 15.46
N THR A 308 16.06 29.17 15.42
CA THR A 308 15.13 29.25 16.55
C THR A 308 15.65 28.45 17.75
N ALA A 309 16.10 27.21 17.55
CA ALA A 309 16.67 26.38 18.62
C ALA A 309 17.95 27.00 19.24
N ARG A 310 18.80 27.63 18.42
CA ARG A 310 20.02 28.31 18.87
C ARG A 310 19.71 29.62 19.62
N VAL A 311 18.66 30.34 19.18
CA VAL A 311 18.12 31.52 19.89
C VAL A 311 17.51 31.11 21.23
N ASP A 312 16.68 30.07 21.27
CA ASP A 312 16.06 29.56 22.51
C ASP A 312 17.09 29.05 23.51
N ALA A 313 18.14 28.37 23.05
CA ALA A 313 19.26 27.97 23.90
C ALA A 313 20.00 29.18 24.48
N LYS A 314 20.20 30.23 23.67
CA LYS A 314 20.85 31.47 24.12
C LYS A 314 19.99 32.25 25.12
N ILE A 315 18.68 32.30 24.91
CA ILE A 315 17.71 32.89 25.85
C ILE A 315 17.72 32.13 27.18
N ARG A 316 17.71 30.78 27.15
CA ARG A 316 17.83 29.95 28.37
C ARG A 316 19.12 30.23 29.14
N ASN A 317 20.25 30.33 28.43
CA ASN A 317 21.55 30.59 29.05
C ASN A 317 21.61 32.01 29.67
N LEU A 318 21.03 33.00 29.01
CA LEU A 318 20.89 34.37 29.55
C LEU A 318 19.99 34.43 30.79
N LYS A 319 18.83 33.75 30.77
CA LYS A 319 17.95 33.64 31.95
C LYS A 319 18.67 32.97 33.13
N GLY A 320 19.41 31.88 32.88
CA GLY A 320 20.18 31.21 33.92
C GLY A 320 21.28 32.10 34.53
N ARG A 321 21.94 32.94 33.72
CA ARG A 321 22.92 33.92 34.21
C ARG A 321 22.28 35.04 35.02
N LEU A 322 21.11 35.55 34.61
CA LEU A 322 20.36 36.57 35.36
C LEU A 322 19.88 36.05 36.71
N GLN A 323 19.36 34.82 36.76
CA GLN A 323 18.94 34.19 38.03
C GLN A 323 20.13 33.97 38.98
N LYS A 324 21.28 33.51 38.47
CA LYS A 324 22.51 33.39 39.29
C LYS A 324 23.01 34.73 39.81
N LYS A 325 22.87 35.80 39.01
CA LYS A 325 23.31 37.14 39.40
C LYS A 325 22.40 37.74 40.46
N ASN A 326 21.08 37.50 40.39
CA ASN A 326 20.14 37.94 41.42
C ASN A 326 20.32 37.17 42.74
N ALA A 327 20.62 35.87 42.68
CA ALA A 327 20.90 35.05 43.86
C ALA A 327 22.27 35.34 44.54
N GLN A 328 23.12 36.19 43.94
CA GLN A 328 24.36 36.68 44.55
C GLN A 328 24.23 38.08 45.18
N ILE A 329 23.05 38.71 45.02
CA ILE A 329 22.76 40.07 45.50
C ILE A 329 21.86 40.04 46.74
N GLU A 330 21.23 38.90 47.04
CA GLU A 330 20.60 38.57 48.34
C GLU A 330 21.61 37.92 49.30
#